data_AF-A0A837RHK0-F1
#
_entry.id   AF-A0A837RHK0-F1
#
_cell.length_a   1.000
_cell.length_b   1.000
_cell.length_c   1.000
_cell.angle_alpha   90.00
_cell.angle_beta   90.00
_cell.angle_gamma   90.00
#
_symmetry.space_group_name_H-M   'P 1'
#
loop_
_entity.id
_entity.type
_entity.pdbx_description
1 polymer ?
#
loop_
_entity_poly.entity_id
_entity_poly.type
_entity_poly.pdbx_seq_one_letter_code
_entity_poly.pdbx_strand_id
1 'polypeptide(L)'
;MTELTIDEKFAAEQKQADADHHKPTAGAMTGHIVSNHFLLNIKLHQLKWFIKGANAENYKTVLNQTIAENNVWYEKIAEELLDEGELPPSTMKEYSEYAMIEEAGQNKYMKPGDMLQTIVDDFNTDNMFVTRAIKLAEKEDRPFMAQVLIQLLGFNNHQIRIYQALLGKNAREGFEEEDDEDFD
;
A
#
# COMPACT_ATOMS: atom_id res chain seq x y z
N MET A 1 23.39 -34.04 -0.22
CA MET A 1 22.03 -33.76 -0.69
C MET A 1 22.16 -33.10 -2.05
N THR A 2 21.43 -33.56 -3.06
CA THR A 2 21.35 -32.87 -4.37
C THR A 2 20.63 -31.54 -4.18
N GLU A 3 21.16 -30.48 -4.77
CA GLU A 3 20.55 -29.14 -4.72
C GLU A 3 19.21 -29.16 -5.47
N LEU A 4 18.20 -28.46 -4.93
CA LEU A 4 16.90 -28.31 -5.58
C LEU A 4 17.06 -27.54 -6.90
N THR A 5 16.26 -27.93 -7.89
CA THR A 5 16.08 -27.18 -9.15
C THR A 5 15.37 -25.85 -8.90
N ILE A 6 15.41 -24.93 -9.87
CA ILE A 6 14.72 -23.63 -9.77
C ILE A 6 13.21 -23.83 -9.59
N ASP A 7 12.60 -24.72 -10.37
CA ASP A 7 11.16 -25.00 -10.29
C ASP A 7 10.75 -25.59 -8.93
N GLU A 8 11.61 -26.43 -8.33
CA GLU A 8 11.36 -26.97 -6.99
C GLU A 8 11.50 -25.89 -5.90
N LYS A 9 12.48 -24.97 -6.04
CA LYS A 9 12.63 -23.83 -5.12
C LYS A 9 11.39 -22.92 -5.20
N PHE A 10 10.94 -22.58 -6.40
CA PHE A 10 9.76 -21.75 -6.61
C PHE A 10 8.46 -22.44 -6.15
N ALA A 11 8.29 -23.74 -6.40
CA ALA A 11 7.11 -24.46 -5.91
C ALA A 11 7.06 -24.54 -4.37
N ALA A 12 8.22 -24.65 -3.72
CA ALA A 12 8.33 -24.60 -2.26
C ALA A 12 7.99 -23.21 -1.72
N GLU A 13 8.47 -22.16 -2.37
CA GLU A 13 8.14 -20.76 -2.08
C GLU A 13 6.63 -20.52 -2.16
N GLN A 14 5.98 -20.90 -3.27
CA GLN A 14 4.54 -20.69 -3.46
C GLN A 14 3.70 -21.40 -2.38
N LYS A 15 4.12 -22.62 -1.98
CA LYS A 15 3.46 -23.35 -0.88
C LYS A 15 3.62 -22.64 0.47
N GLN A 16 4.79 -22.04 0.72
CA GLN A 16 5.04 -21.28 1.94
C GLN A 16 4.21 -19.99 1.95
N ALA A 17 4.20 -19.25 0.85
CA ALA A 17 3.36 -18.06 0.67
C ALA A 17 1.88 -18.38 0.94
N ASP A 18 1.35 -19.45 0.34
CA ASP A 18 -0.03 -19.90 0.61
C ASP A 18 -0.27 -20.12 2.11
N ALA A 19 0.63 -20.82 2.81
CA ALA A 19 0.50 -21.07 4.24
C ALA A 19 0.50 -19.78 5.06
N ASP A 20 1.38 -18.83 4.74
CA ASP A 20 1.52 -17.55 5.44
C ASP A 20 0.33 -16.62 5.19
N HIS A 21 -0.30 -16.67 4.01
CA HIS A 21 -1.53 -15.91 3.74
C HIS A 21 -2.76 -16.51 4.47
N HIS A 22 -2.82 -17.83 4.68
CA HIS A 22 -3.90 -18.47 5.45
C HIS A 22 -3.78 -18.23 6.97
N LYS A 23 -2.56 -18.10 7.47
CA LYS A 23 -2.28 -17.69 8.85
C LYS A 23 -1.37 -16.46 8.83
N PRO A 24 -1.98 -15.26 8.67
CA PRO A 24 -1.25 -14.05 8.35
C PRO A 24 -0.03 -13.79 9.22
N THR A 25 1.13 -13.70 8.58
CA THR A 25 2.40 -13.25 9.17
C THR A 25 2.62 -11.76 8.89
N ALA A 26 3.56 -11.16 9.62
CA ALA A 26 4.01 -9.79 9.36
C ALA A 26 4.58 -9.65 7.93
N GLY A 27 5.35 -10.65 7.48
CA GLY A 27 5.90 -10.72 6.12
C GLY A 27 4.81 -10.76 5.05
N ALA A 28 3.83 -11.67 5.17
CA ALA A 28 2.73 -11.78 4.21
C ALA A 28 1.88 -10.50 4.15
N MET A 29 1.58 -9.88 5.30
CA MET A 29 0.86 -8.60 5.35
C MET A 29 1.68 -7.46 4.72
N THR A 30 2.98 -7.43 4.93
CA THR A 30 3.86 -6.45 4.28
C THR A 30 3.97 -6.69 2.77
N GLY A 31 3.86 -7.93 2.30
CA GLY A 31 3.71 -8.25 0.87
C GLY A 31 2.47 -7.61 0.24
N HIS A 32 1.32 -7.62 0.92
CA HIS A 32 0.13 -6.89 0.47
C HIS A 32 0.39 -5.37 0.36
N ILE A 33 1.12 -4.80 1.34
CA ILE A 33 1.47 -3.37 1.36
C ILE A 33 2.39 -3.03 0.18
N VAL A 34 3.42 -3.84 -0.11
CA VAL A 34 4.28 -3.66 -1.30
C VAL A 34 3.44 -3.59 -2.58
N SER A 35 2.50 -4.52 -2.74
CA SER A 35 1.59 -4.58 -3.90
C SER A 35 0.67 -3.37 -3.99
N ASN A 36 0.12 -2.90 -2.87
CA ASN A 36 -0.65 -1.66 -2.82
C ASN A 36 0.18 -0.46 -3.27
N HIS A 37 1.38 -0.27 -2.73
CA HIS A 37 2.24 0.85 -3.09
C HIS A 37 2.66 0.81 -4.57
N PHE A 38 2.86 -0.38 -5.14
CA PHE A 38 3.10 -0.55 -6.58
C PHE A 38 1.88 -0.11 -7.43
N LEU A 39 0.67 -0.62 -7.14
CA LEU A 39 -0.55 -0.21 -7.87
C LEU A 39 -0.87 1.27 -7.67
N LEU A 40 -0.60 1.81 -6.48
CA LEU A 40 -0.84 3.22 -6.16
C LEU A 40 -0.01 4.12 -7.07
N ASN A 41 1.23 3.74 -7.38
CA ASN A 41 2.03 4.45 -8.39
C ASN A 41 1.32 4.49 -9.74
N ILE A 42 0.74 3.38 -10.20
CA ILE A 42 0.04 3.34 -11.49
C ILE A 42 -1.20 4.25 -11.46
N LYS A 43 -2.00 4.18 -10.38
CA LYS A 43 -3.17 5.03 -10.18
C LYS A 43 -2.80 6.50 -10.13
N LEU A 44 -1.80 6.89 -9.35
CA LEU A 44 -1.31 8.27 -9.26
C LEU A 44 -0.83 8.80 -10.61
N HIS A 45 -0.18 7.97 -11.44
CA HIS A 45 0.19 8.35 -12.81
C HIS A 45 -1.02 8.58 -13.70
N GLN A 46 -2.02 7.71 -13.65
CA GLN A 46 -3.27 7.89 -14.39
C GLN A 46 -3.93 9.22 -13.99
N LEU A 47 -4.08 9.49 -12.69
CA LEU A 47 -4.68 10.74 -12.22
C LEU A 47 -3.86 11.95 -12.66
N LYS A 48 -2.53 11.92 -12.51
CA LYS A 48 -1.64 13.01 -12.95
C LYS A 48 -1.79 13.32 -14.44
N TRP A 49 -1.87 12.29 -15.29
CA TRP A 49 -1.96 12.48 -16.74
C TRP A 49 -3.31 13.02 -17.18
N PHE A 50 -4.39 12.64 -16.49
CA PHE A 50 -5.75 12.90 -16.95
C PHE A 50 -6.55 13.94 -16.15
N ILE A 51 -6.04 14.43 -15.01
CA ILE A 51 -6.71 15.47 -14.22
C ILE A 51 -6.79 16.79 -15.00
N LYS A 52 -7.95 17.46 -14.92
CA LYS A 52 -8.31 18.67 -15.69
C LYS A 52 -8.82 19.78 -14.78
N GLY A 53 -9.04 20.96 -15.35
CA GLY A 53 -9.62 22.12 -14.66
C GLY A 53 -8.58 23.19 -14.31
N ALA A 54 -9.05 24.31 -13.75
CA ALA A 54 -8.22 25.49 -13.50
C ALA A 54 -7.03 25.23 -12.55
N ASN A 55 -7.14 24.24 -11.65
CA ASN A 55 -6.12 23.87 -10.68
C ASN A 55 -5.23 22.69 -11.13
N ALA A 56 -5.35 22.22 -12.38
CA ALA A 56 -4.72 20.97 -12.81
C ALA A 56 -3.21 20.91 -12.59
N GLU A 57 -2.48 22.00 -12.87
CA GLU A 57 -1.02 22.05 -12.67
C GLU A 57 -0.62 22.02 -11.19
N ASN A 58 -1.42 22.62 -10.31
CA ASN A 58 -1.20 22.51 -8.87
C ASN A 58 -1.41 21.06 -8.40
N TYR A 59 -2.48 20.40 -8.85
CA TYR A 59 -2.71 18.99 -8.51
C TYR A 59 -1.61 18.07 -9.03
N LYS A 60 -1.16 18.28 -10.27
CA LYS A 60 -0.03 17.51 -10.86
C LYS A 60 1.26 17.68 -10.08
N THR A 61 1.50 18.86 -9.51
CA THR A 61 2.68 19.11 -8.66
C THR A 61 2.62 18.27 -7.39
N VAL A 62 1.46 18.26 -6.71
CA VAL A 62 1.24 17.42 -5.51
C VAL A 62 1.34 15.93 -5.85
N LEU A 63 0.69 15.49 -6.93
CA LEU A 63 0.74 14.10 -7.39
C LEU A 63 2.17 13.65 -7.72
N ASN A 64 2.99 14.50 -8.35
CA ASN A 64 4.39 14.19 -8.62
C ASN A 64 5.20 14.01 -7.33
N GLN A 65 4.97 14.84 -6.31
CA GLN A 65 5.63 14.71 -5.02
C GLN A 65 5.23 13.39 -4.34
N THR A 66 3.94 13.08 -4.30
CA THR A 66 3.45 11.82 -3.73
C THR A 66 4.03 10.61 -4.46
N ILE A 67 4.10 10.62 -5.80
CA ILE A 67 4.73 9.54 -6.58
C ILE A 67 6.19 9.34 -6.18
N ALA A 68 6.96 10.44 -6.06
CA ALA A 68 8.36 10.36 -5.70
C ALA A 68 8.55 9.78 -4.28
N GLU A 69 7.77 10.24 -3.31
CA GLU A 69 7.82 9.73 -1.94
C GLU A 69 7.32 8.27 -1.84
N ASN A 70 6.28 7.92 -2.61
CA ASN A 70 5.74 6.56 -2.67
C ASN A 70 6.75 5.55 -3.22
N ASN A 71 7.55 5.93 -4.23
CA ASN A 71 8.63 5.08 -4.73
C ASN A 71 9.68 4.78 -3.66
N VAL A 72 10.06 5.77 -2.86
CA VAL A 72 11.00 5.58 -1.74
C VAL A 72 10.42 4.61 -0.72
N TRP A 73 9.13 4.73 -0.40
CA TRP A 73 8.46 3.81 0.52
C TRP A 73 8.34 2.41 -0.04
N TYR A 74 7.93 2.27 -1.30
CA TYR A 74 7.84 1.01 -2.02
C TYR A 74 9.16 0.23 -1.98
N GLU A 75 10.29 0.90 -2.26
CA GLU A 75 11.62 0.27 -2.15
C GLU A 75 11.94 -0.10 -0.69
N LYS A 76 11.74 0.83 0.25
CA LYS A 76 12.10 0.63 1.66
C LYS A 76 11.38 -0.56 2.31
N ILE A 77 10.09 -0.76 2.03
CA ILE A 77 9.34 -1.88 2.60
C ILE A 77 9.68 -3.22 1.94
N ALA A 78 10.08 -3.22 0.67
CA ALA A 78 10.56 -4.43 -0.01
C ALA A 78 11.95 -4.85 0.52
N GLU A 79 12.85 -3.90 0.74
CA GLU A 79 14.16 -4.15 1.37
C GLU A 79 13.98 -4.65 2.82
N GLU A 80 13.04 -4.09 3.59
CA GLU A 80 12.74 -4.57 4.95
C GLU A 80 12.32 -6.06 4.97
N LEU A 81 11.51 -6.49 4.00
CA LEU A 81 11.16 -7.90 3.86
C LEU A 81 12.43 -8.76 3.65
N LEU A 82 13.30 -8.33 2.75
CA LEU A 82 14.54 -9.06 2.43
C LEU A 82 15.51 -9.11 3.62
N ASP A 83 15.66 -8.02 4.36
CA ASP A 83 16.52 -7.93 5.56
C ASP A 83 16.07 -8.92 6.66
N GLU A 84 14.77 -9.21 6.72
CA GLU A 84 14.14 -10.14 7.65
C GLU A 84 13.99 -11.58 7.07
N GLY A 85 14.55 -11.84 5.88
CA GLY A 85 14.53 -13.15 5.22
C GLY A 85 13.19 -13.54 4.59
N GLU A 86 12.28 -12.57 4.44
CA GLU A 86 11.00 -12.69 3.75
C GLU A 86 11.15 -12.33 2.26
N LEU A 87 10.12 -12.63 1.46
CA LEU A 87 10.14 -12.42 0.01
C LEU A 87 9.11 -11.37 -0.42
N PRO A 88 9.52 -10.22 -0.98
CA PRO A 88 8.60 -9.25 -1.54
C PRO A 88 7.99 -9.75 -2.86
N PRO A 89 6.70 -9.44 -3.15
CA PRO A 89 6.15 -9.67 -4.49
C PRO A 89 6.96 -8.88 -5.52
N SER A 90 7.17 -9.47 -6.70
CA SER A 90 8.13 -8.94 -7.68
C SER A 90 7.64 -8.93 -9.12
N THR A 91 6.44 -9.44 -9.37
CA THR A 91 5.82 -9.54 -10.70
C THR A 91 4.43 -8.91 -10.74
N MET A 92 4.00 -8.49 -11.93
CA MET A 92 2.65 -7.95 -12.13
C MET A 92 1.55 -8.89 -11.63
N LYS A 93 1.74 -10.20 -11.78
CA LYS A 93 0.76 -11.20 -11.33
C LYS A 93 0.62 -11.16 -9.80
N GLU A 94 1.74 -11.20 -9.08
CA GLU A 94 1.75 -11.14 -7.61
C GLU A 94 1.19 -9.82 -7.10
N TYR A 95 1.56 -8.69 -7.73
CA TYR A 95 0.99 -7.39 -7.37
C TYR A 95 -0.52 -7.37 -7.53
N SER A 96 -1.05 -7.89 -8.64
CA SER A 96 -2.49 -7.97 -8.88
C SER A 96 -3.21 -8.97 -7.95
N GLU A 97 -2.54 -10.03 -7.51
CA GLU A 97 -3.11 -11.03 -6.59
C GLU A 97 -3.13 -10.54 -5.14
N TYR A 98 -2.15 -9.75 -4.72
CA TYR A 98 -2.00 -9.32 -3.33
C TYR A 98 -2.51 -7.91 -3.06
N ALA A 99 -2.55 -7.02 -4.04
CA ALA A 99 -3.07 -5.68 -3.80
C ALA A 99 -4.57 -5.71 -3.47
N MET A 100 -4.97 -4.78 -2.61
CA MET A 100 -6.35 -4.61 -2.15
C MET A 100 -6.95 -3.28 -2.61
N ILE A 101 -6.11 -2.46 -3.26
CA ILE A 101 -6.55 -1.31 -4.05
C ILE A 101 -6.76 -1.74 -5.51
N GLU A 102 -7.80 -1.19 -6.14
CA GLU A 102 -8.18 -1.58 -7.50
C GLU A 102 -7.88 -0.49 -8.53
N GLU A 103 -7.41 -0.89 -9.71
CA GLU A 103 -7.24 -0.01 -10.85
C GLU A 103 -8.51 0.03 -11.72
N ALA A 104 -8.75 1.18 -12.35
CA ALA A 104 -9.90 1.35 -13.22
C ALA A 104 -9.54 2.27 -14.40
N GLY A 105 -9.58 1.72 -15.61
CA GLY A 105 -9.27 2.48 -16.83
C GLY A 105 -10.20 3.68 -17.03
N GLN A 106 -11.47 3.56 -16.64
CA GLN A 106 -12.48 4.62 -16.75
C GLN A 106 -12.20 5.84 -15.85
N ASN A 107 -11.36 5.71 -14.82
CA ASN A 107 -11.09 6.80 -13.87
C ASN A 107 -10.45 8.02 -14.56
N LYS A 108 -9.85 7.85 -15.75
CA LYS A 108 -9.36 8.96 -16.59
C LYS A 108 -10.43 10.01 -16.98
N TYR A 109 -11.71 9.70 -16.78
CA TYR A 109 -12.84 10.59 -17.08
C TYR A 109 -13.52 11.17 -15.83
N MET A 110 -13.06 10.84 -14.62
CA MET A 110 -13.60 11.36 -13.36
C MET A 110 -13.42 12.88 -13.24
N LYS A 111 -14.23 13.50 -12.38
CA LYS A 111 -14.00 14.89 -11.99
C LYS A 111 -12.78 14.96 -11.07
N PRO A 112 -12.03 16.08 -11.03
CA PRO A 112 -10.85 16.22 -10.18
C PRO A 112 -11.10 15.92 -8.70
N GLY A 113 -12.24 16.33 -8.13
CA GLY A 113 -12.59 16.02 -6.74
C GLY A 113 -12.70 14.51 -6.50
N ASP A 114 -13.41 13.80 -7.38
CA ASP A 114 -13.57 12.35 -7.29
C ASP A 114 -12.20 11.63 -7.42
N MET A 115 -11.34 12.10 -8.34
CA MET A 115 -9.97 11.59 -8.48
C MET A 115 -9.16 11.72 -7.18
N LEU A 116 -9.19 12.91 -6.55
CA LEU A 116 -8.45 13.13 -5.30
C LEU A 116 -9.03 12.31 -4.14
N GLN A 117 -10.35 12.10 -4.11
CA GLN A 117 -10.99 11.24 -3.11
C GLN A 117 -10.52 9.79 -3.23
N THR A 118 -10.36 9.25 -4.46
CA THR A 118 -9.84 7.88 -4.60
C THR A 118 -8.45 7.67 -3.97
N ILE A 119 -7.60 8.70 -3.99
CA ILE A 119 -6.27 8.64 -3.34
C ILE A 119 -6.41 8.56 -1.82
N VAL A 120 -7.32 9.34 -1.25
CA VAL A 120 -7.64 9.31 0.19
C VAL A 120 -8.12 7.92 0.60
N ASP A 121 -9.02 7.34 -0.20
CA ASP A 121 -9.61 6.03 0.05
C ASP A 121 -8.57 4.90 -0.08
N ASP A 122 -7.68 5.00 -1.08
CA ASP A 122 -6.61 4.02 -1.30
C ASP A 122 -5.59 4.01 -0.15
N PHE A 123 -5.11 5.17 0.31
CA PHE A 123 -4.21 5.24 1.47
C PHE A 123 -4.90 4.76 2.76
N ASN A 124 -6.20 5.01 2.91
CA ASN A 124 -6.94 4.49 4.06
C ASN A 124 -7.09 2.96 4.01
N THR A 125 -7.35 2.41 2.82
CA THR A 125 -7.38 0.96 2.59
C THR A 125 -6.02 0.34 2.90
N ASP A 126 -4.94 0.94 2.42
CA ASP A 126 -3.58 0.48 2.72
C ASP A 126 -3.27 0.51 4.23
N ASN A 127 -3.71 1.56 4.94
CA ASN A 127 -3.57 1.65 6.39
C ASN A 127 -4.22 0.49 7.17
N MET A 128 -5.27 -0.14 6.64
CA MET A 128 -5.84 -1.36 7.26
C MET A 128 -4.82 -2.51 7.28
N PHE A 129 -4.01 -2.63 6.22
CA PHE A 129 -2.95 -3.62 6.11
C PHE A 129 -1.72 -3.22 6.95
N VAL A 130 -1.31 -1.95 6.87
CA VAL A 130 -0.18 -1.42 7.65
C VAL A 130 -0.41 -1.62 9.15
N THR A 131 -1.58 -1.23 9.67
CA THR A 131 -1.89 -1.37 11.10
C THR A 131 -1.95 -2.83 11.55
N ARG A 132 -2.46 -3.74 10.72
CA ARG A 132 -2.44 -5.19 10.99
C ARG A 132 -1.01 -5.75 10.96
N ALA A 133 -0.19 -5.33 9.99
CA ALA A 133 1.21 -5.74 9.87
C ALA A 133 2.04 -5.29 11.08
N ILE A 134 1.82 -4.06 11.60
CA ILE A 134 2.46 -3.58 12.83
C ILE A 134 2.17 -4.52 14.00
N LYS A 135 0.90 -4.86 14.25
CA LYS A 135 0.50 -5.76 15.35
C LYS A 135 1.13 -7.16 15.20
N LEU A 136 1.26 -7.66 13.97
CA LEU A 136 1.90 -8.96 13.70
C LEU A 136 3.42 -8.89 13.90
N ALA A 137 4.08 -7.84 13.41
CA ALA A 137 5.52 -7.64 13.60
C ALA A 137 5.89 -7.57 15.08
N GLU A 138 5.09 -6.87 15.90
CA GLU A 138 5.26 -6.83 17.36
C GLU A 138 5.08 -8.22 17.99
N LYS A 139 4.06 -8.98 17.56
CA LYS A 139 3.79 -10.34 18.06
C LYS A 139 4.87 -11.36 17.66
N GLU A 140 5.48 -11.16 16.50
CA GLU A 140 6.55 -12.00 15.96
C GLU A 140 7.95 -11.60 16.45
N ASP A 141 8.05 -10.59 17.33
CA ASP A 141 9.31 -10.04 17.85
C ASP A 141 10.24 -9.51 16.74
N ARG A 142 9.66 -8.78 15.77
CA ARG A 142 10.33 -8.10 14.65
C ARG A 142 10.32 -6.57 14.87
N PRO A 143 11.15 -6.04 15.78
CA PRO A 143 11.06 -4.66 16.23
C PRO A 143 11.40 -3.63 15.15
N PHE A 144 12.33 -3.93 14.24
CA PHE A 144 12.70 -2.99 13.18
C PHE A 144 11.64 -2.91 12.10
N MET A 145 11.09 -4.05 11.65
CA MET A 145 9.93 -4.11 10.76
C MET A 145 8.75 -3.32 11.32
N ALA A 146 8.42 -3.51 12.61
CA ALA A 146 7.36 -2.75 13.28
C ALA A 146 7.64 -1.23 13.23
N GLN A 147 8.88 -0.81 13.49
CA GLN A 147 9.28 0.59 13.42
C GLN A 147 9.14 1.18 12.00
N VAL A 148 9.56 0.43 10.97
CA VAL A 148 9.43 0.85 9.56
C VAL A 148 7.96 1.02 9.18
N LEU A 149 7.11 0.05 9.55
CA LEU A 149 5.68 0.10 9.27
C LEU A 149 4.96 1.24 10.02
N ILE A 150 5.37 1.57 11.25
CA ILE A 150 4.86 2.75 11.97
C ILE A 150 5.19 4.04 11.22
N GLN A 151 6.41 4.15 10.68
CA GLN A 151 6.78 5.32 9.89
C GLN A 151 5.99 5.39 8.58
N LEU A 152 5.72 4.24 7.95
CA LEU A 152 4.87 4.17 6.75
C LEU A 152 3.44 4.64 7.06
N LEU A 153 2.85 4.18 8.17
CA LEU A 153 1.53 4.66 8.64
C LEU A 153 1.51 6.19 8.79
N GLY A 154 2.59 6.76 9.35
CA GLY A 154 2.76 8.21 9.45
C GLY A 154 2.80 8.90 8.09
N PHE A 155 3.49 8.32 7.11
CA PHE A 155 3.50 8.81 5.73
C PHE A 155 2.11 8.76 5.09
N ASN A 156 1.41 7.63 5.15
CA ASN A 156 0.07 7.48 4.59
C ASN A 156 -0.91 8.50 5.20
N ASN A 157 -0.89 8.66 6.53
CA ASN A 157 -1.70 9.67 7.21
C ASN A 157 -1.38 11.11 6.76
N HIS A 158 -0.11 11.40 6.48
CA HIS A 158 0.29 12.69 5.94
C HIS A 158 -0.27 12.92 4.53
N GLN A 159 -0.21 11.91 3.65
CA GLN A 159 -0.78 11.98 2.31
C GLN A 159 -2.30 12.16 2.38
N ILE A 160 -3.01 11.38 3.19
CA ILE A 160 -4.46 11.53 3.43
C ILE A 160 -4.79 12.98 3.79
N ARG A 161 -4.07 13.58 4.74
CA ARG A 161 -4.28 14.99 5.12
C ARG A 161 -4.08 15.96 3.95
N ILE A 162 -3.03 15.77 3.14
CA ILE A 162 -2.78 16.63 1.96
C ILE A 162 -3.97 16.57 1.01
N TYR A 163 -4.42 15.37 0.64
CA TYR A 163 -5.50 15.20 -0.33
C TYR A 163 -6.87 15.62 0.22
N GLN A 164 -7.15 15.38 1.51
CA GLN A 164 -8.32 15.93 2.20
C GLN A 164 -8.34 17.47 2.16
N ALA A 165 -7.19 18.12 2.40
CA ALA A 165 -7.10 19.57 2.32
C ALA A 165 -7.39 20.11 0.91
N LEU A 166 -6.95 19.42 -0.15
CA LEU A 166 -7.29 19.76 -1.54
C LEU A 166 -8.80 19.64 -1.83
N LEU A 167 -9.50 18.78 -1.08
CA LEU A 167 -10.95 18.61 -1.13
C LEU A 167 -11.70 19.61 -0.22
N GLY A 168 -10.99 20.44 0.54
CA GLY A 168 -11.58 21.37 1.51
C GLY A 168 -12.03 20.71 2.81
N LYS A 169 -11.51 19.52 3.12
CA LYS A 169 -11.86 18.70 4.27
C LYS A 169 -10.76 18.67 5.32
N ASN A 170 -11.11 18.32 6.55
CA ASN A 170 -10.13 18.02 7.60
C ASN A 170 -9.53 16.61 7.42
N ALA A 171 -8.36 16.37 8.04
CA ALA A 171 -7.60 15.12 7.87
C ALA A 171 -8.36 13.82 8.16
N ARG A 172 -9.36 13.88 9.05
CA ARG A 172 -10.12 12.73 9.55
C ARG A 172 -11.60 12.74 9.11
N GLU A 173 -12.01 13.71 8.30
CA GLU A 173 -13.39 13.83 7.85
C GLU A 173 -13.80 12.62 6.99
N GLY A 174 -14.86 11.92 7.39
CA GLY A 174 -15.30 10.67 6.75
C GLY A 174 -14.62 9.40 7.26
N PHE A 175 -13.77 9.49 8.28
CA PHE A 175 -13.14 8.36 8.96
C PHE A 175 -13.50 8.30 10.45
N GLU A 176 -14.69 8.76 10.81
CA GLU A 176 -15.21 8.62 12.17
C GLU A 176 -15.28 7.11 12.48
N GLU A 177 -14.70 6.71 13.61
CA GLU A 177 -14.76 5.32 14.08
C GLU A 177 -16.25 4.99 14.25
N GLU A 178 -16.78 4.07 13.45
CA GLU A 178 -17.95 3.31 13.88
C GLU A 178 -17.47 2.61 15.14
N ASP A 179 -18.02 2.97 16.31
CA ASP A 179 -17.67 2.39 17.60
C ASP A 179 -17.49 0.88 17.41
N ASP A 180 -16.26 0.38 17.62
CA ASP A 180 -15.88 -1.03 17.53
C ASP A 180 -16.59 -1.84 18.64
N GLU A 181 -17.92 -1.90 18.61
CA GLU A 181 -18.72 -3.01 19.14
C GLU A 181 -18.77 -4.06 18.03
N ASP A 182 -17.74 -4.91 17.91
CA ASP A 182 -17.81 -6.30 17.37
C ASP A 182 -16.44 -6.81 16.89
N PHE A 183 -15.46 -6.88 17.80
CA PHE A 183 -14.36 -7.83 17.67
C PHE A 183 -14.23 -8.65 18.95
N ASP A 184 -15.21 -9.55 19.14
CA ASP A 184 -15.13 -10.72 20.05
C ASP A 184 -14.29 -11.85 19.43
#